data_AF-A0A379ZNY9-F1
#
_entry.id   AF-A0A379ZNY9-F1
#
_cell.length_a   1.000
_cell.length_b   1.000
_cell.length_c   1.000
_cell.angle_alpha   90.00
_cell.angle_beta   90.00
_cell.angle_gamma   90.00
#
_symmetry.space_group_name_H-M   'P 1'
#
loop_
_entity.id
_entity.type
_entity.pdbx_description
1 polymer ?
#
loop_
_entity_poly.entity_id
_entity_poly.type
_entity_poly.pdbx_seq_one_letter_code
_entity_poly.pdbx_strand_id
1 'polypeptide(L)' 'MGSRTVAELESEILQLRKALNEARLERDILKKQQRILHRSR' A
#
# COMPACT_ATOMS: atom_id res chain seq x y z
N MET A 1 -14.95 -10.67 26.05
CA MET A 1 -14.19 -9.87 25.05
C MET A 1 -12.72 -10.02 25.38
N GLY A 2 -11.98 -10.81 24.59
CA GLY A 2 -10.55 -11.04 24.83
C GLY A 2 -9.72 -9.87 24.30
N SER A 3 -8.78 -9.38 25.09
CA SER A 3 -7.80 -8.39 24.63
C SER A 3 -6.88 -9.03 23.60
N ARG A 4 -6.64 -8.33 22.48
CA ARG A 4 -5.64 -8.75 21.50
C ARG A 4 -4.27 -8.84 22.16
N THR A 5 -3.54 -9.90 21.86
CA THR A 5 -2.15 -10.06 22.25
C THR A 5 -1.26 -9.10 21.44
N VAL A 6 -0.08 -8.79 21.98
CA VAL A 6 0.92 -7.97 21.27
C VAL A 6 1.33 -8.62 19.95
N ALA A 7 1.48 -9.96 19.91
CA ALA A 7 1.86 -10.70 18.71
C ALA A 7 0.82 -10.57 17.58
N GLU A 8 -0.48 -10.57 17.91
CA GLU A 8 -1.55 -10.36 16.93
C GLU A 8 -1.47 -8.94 16.33
N LEU A 9 -1.26 -7.93 17.17
CA LEU A 9 -1.13 -6.54 16.74
C LEU A 9 0.12 -6.33 15.86
N GLU A 10 1.24 -6.96 16.20
CA GLU A 10 2.47 -6.88 15.40
C GLU A 10 2.29 -7.53 14.02
N SER A 11 1.60 -8.67 13.97
CA SER A 11 1.24 -9.35 12.71
C SER A 11 0.33 -8.48 11.83
N GLU A 12 -0.68 -7.85 12.45
CA GLU A 12 -1.59 -6.93 11.76
C GLU A 12 -0.84 -5.70 11.22
N ILE A 13 0.06 -5.11 12.01
CA ILE A 13 0.91 -3.99 11.56
C ILE A 13 1.78 -4.40 10.38
N LEU A 14 2.37 -5.60 10.40
CA LEU A 14 3.18 -6.11 9.30
C LEU A 14 2.35 -6.26 8.01
N GLN A 15 1.16 -6.84 8.11
CA GLN A 15 0.24 -7.00 6.98
C GLN A 15 -0.20 -5.65 6.41
N LEU A 16 -0.59 -4.71 7.27
CA LEU A 16 -1.00 -3.37 6.88
C LEU A 16 0.12 -2.60 6.18
N ARG A 17 1.37 -2.70 6.69
CA ARG A 17 2.54 -2.10 6.03
C ARG A 17 2.77 -2.67 4.64
N LYS A 18 2.63 -3.99 4.47
CA LYS A 18 2.74 -4.64 3.16
C LYS A 18 1.67 -4.12 2.19
N ALA A 19 0.40 -4.15 2.60
CA ALA A 19 -0.71 -3.68 1.78
C ALA A 19 -0.56 -2.19 1.40
N LEU A 20 -0.10 -1.35 2.34
CA LEU A 20 0.17 0.06 2.07
C LEU A 20 1.28 0.25 1.03
N ASN A 21 2.34 -0.55 1.10
CA ASN A 21 3.44 -0.47 0.13
C ASN A 21 2.98 -0.90 -1.27
N GLU A 22 2.17 -1.96 -1.37
CA GLU A 22 1.58 -2.41 -2.64
C GLU A 22 0.68 -1.32 -3.25
N ALA A 23 -0.22 -0.75 -2.47
CA ALA A 23 -1.10 0.34 -2.93
C ALA A 23 -0.31 1.58 -3.39
N ARG A 24 0.80 1.91 -2.72
CA ARG A 24 1.69 3.01 -3.13
C ARG A 24 2.36 2.72 -4.47
N LEU A 25 2.83 1.50 -4.67
CA LEU A 25 3.45 1.07 -5.92
C LEU A 25 2.46 1.17 -7.10
N GLU A 26 1.25 0.64 -6.93
CA GLU A 26 0.19 0.74 -7.95
C GLU A 26 -0.11 2.19 -8.32
N ARG A 27 -0.31 3.05 -7.32
CA ARG A 27 -0.54 4.48 -7.53
C ARG A 27 0.60 5.14 -8.31
N ASP A 28 1.85 4.81 -7.99
CA ASP A 28 3.02 5.43 -8.62
C ASP A 28 3.17 4.98 -10.09
N ILE A 29 2.82 3.73 -10.40
CA ILE A 29 2.72 3.22 -11.77
C ILE A 29 1.66 4.01 -12.55
N LEU A 30 0.45 4.15 -11.99
CA LEU A 30 -0.65 4.88 -12.64
C LEU A 30 -0.27 6.34 -12.89
N LYS A 31 0.35 7.01 -11.92
CA LYS A 31 0.85 8.38 -12.10
C LYS A 31 1.89 8.48 -13.21
N LYS A 32 2.81 7.52 -13.30
CA LYS A 32 3.83 7.49 -14.37
C LYS A 32 3.17 7.33 -15.74
N GLN A 33 2.22 6.41 -15.87
CA GLN A 33 1.47 6.20 -17.12
C GLN A 33 0.68 7.46 -17.51
N GLN A 34 0.02 8.10 -16.54
CA GLN A 34 -0.69 9.35 -16.78
C GLN A 34 0.25 10.44 -17.30
N ARG A 35 1.44 10.62 -16.71
CA ARG A 35 2.43 11.59 -17.20
C ARG A 35 2.89 11.30 -18.62
N ILE A 36 3.10 10.02 -18.97
CA ILE A 36 3.48 9.61 -20.33
C ILE A 36 2.34 9.98 -21.30
N LEU A 37 1.10 9.62 -20.97
CA LEU A 37 -0.06 9.91 -21.80
C LEU A 37 -0.24 11.42 -22.05
N HIS A 38 0.00 12.27 -21.05
CA HIS A 38 -0.10 13.73 -21.20
C HIS A 38 1.04 14.35 -22.01
N ARG A 39 2.20 13.68 -22.08
CA ARG A 39 3.36 14.18 -22.86
C ARG A 39 3.30 13.79 -24.34
N SER A 40 2.52 12.77 -24.67
CA SER A 40 2.34 12.28 -26.05
C SER A 40 1.12 12.88 -26.77
N ARG A 41 0.41 13.83 -26.14
CA ARG A 41 -0.66 14.64 -26.74
C ARG A 41 -0.14 16.03 -27.03
#